data_AF-A0A3B3Z2F4-F1
#
_entry.id   AF-A0A3B3Z2F4-F1
#
_cell.length_a   1.000
_cell.length_b   1.000
_cell.length_c   1.000
_cell.angle_alpha   90.00
_cell.angle_beta   90.00
_cell.angle_gamma   90.00
#
_symmetry.space_group_name_H-M   'P 1'
#
loop_
_entity.id
_entity.type
_entity.pdbx_description
1 polymer ?
#
loop_
_entity_poly.entity_id
_entity_poly.type
_entity_poly.pdbx_seq_one_letter_code
_entity_poly.pdbx_strand_id
1 'polypeptide(L)' 'MFTATVESFLTSLTSGFDPQCHKNYIPVCGSNGDTYQNECYRRLASCKQQRSISRVHDGPCSAGEFGLSESTLEWKEKPV' A
#
# COMPACT_ATOMS: atom_id res chain seq x y z
N MET A 1 34.30 1.52 -26.13
CA MET A 1 32.93 1.33 -26.64
C MET A 1 32.40 0.04 -26.03
N PHE A 2 31.89 0.11 -24.79
CA PHE A 2 31.15 -1.01 -24.20
C PHE A 2 29.68 -0.71 -24.42
N THR A 3 29.08 -1.56 -25.23
CA THR A 3 27.72 -1.49 -25.76
C THR A 3 26.71 -1.62 -24.62
N ALA A 4 25.98 -0.54 -24.34
CA ALA A 4 24.63 -0.50 -23.78
C ALA A 4 24.07 -1.77 -23.08
N THR A 5 24.62 -2.23 -21.94
CA THR A 5 23.96 -3.28 -21.13
C THR A 5 24.04 -3.12 -19.61
N VAL A 6 24.80 -2.22 -19.01
CA VAL A 6 24.80 -2.09 -17.53
C VAL A 6 23.61 -1.26 -16.98
N GLU A 7 22.97 -0.44 -17.81
CA GLU A 7 21.71 0.23 -17.43
C GLU A 7 20.47 -0.62 -17.71
N SER A 8 20.53 -1.56 -18.67
CA SER A 8 19.39 -2.40 -19.05
C SER A 8 19.24 -3.68 -18.22
N PHE A 9 20.32 -4.19 -17.61
CA PHE A 9 20.23 -5.33 -16.68
C PHE A 9 19.66 -4.92 -15.31
N LEU A 10 19.83 -3.66 -14.89
CA LEU A 10 19.17 -3.15 -13.69
C LEU A 10 17.67 -2.90 -13.93
N THR A 11 17.25 -2.46 -15.12
CA THR A 11 15.82 -2.30 -15.43
C THR A 11 15.04 -3.61 -15.50
N SER A 12 15.69 -4.74 -15.75
CA SER A 12 15.03 -6.07 -15.75
C SER A 12 14.89 -6.70 -14.35
N LEU A 13 15.64 -6.24 -13.35
CA LEU A 13 15.46 -6.63 -11.95
C LEU A 13 14.54 -5.67 -11.17
N THR A 14 14.17 -4.53 -11.76
CA THR A 14 13.13 -3.61 -11.23
C THR A 14 11.77 -3.80 -11.89
N SER A 15 11.62 -4.80 -12.77
CA SER A 15 10.35 -5.11 -13.43
C SER A 15 9.34 -5.67 -12.43
N GLY A 16 8.17 -5.02 -12.33
CA GLY A 16 6.96 -5.73 -11.94
C GLY A 16 6.22 -5.26 -10.68
N PHE A 17 6.12 -3.95 -10.45
CA PHE A 17 5.09 -3.44 -9.54
C PHE A 17 4.25 -2.34 -10.21
N ASP A 18 3.68 -2.66 -11.37
CA ASP A 18 2.35 -2.13 -11.70
C ASP A 18 1.33 -3.24 -11.42
N PRO A 19 0.96 -3.47 -10.14
CA PRO A 19 -0.15 -4.34 -9.85
C PRO A 19 -1.40 -3.62 -10.37
N GLN A 20 -2.11 -4.23 -11.30
CA GLN A 20 -3.46 -3.82 -11.67
C GLN A 20 -4.36 -3.92 -10.42
N CYS A 21 -4.40 -2.86 -9.63
CA CYS A 21 -5.15 -2.82 -8.39
C CYS A 21 -6.63 -2.61 -8.68
N HIS A 22 -7.46 -3.46 -8.10
CA HIS A 22 -8.90 -3.22 -8.08
C HIS A 22 -9.21 -1.90 -7.34
N LYS A 23 -10.29 -1.24 -7.75
CA LYS A 23 -10.75 0.02 -7.14
C LYS A 23 -11.59 -0.18 -5.88
N ASN A 24 -11.72 -1.42 -5.39
CA ASN A 24 -12.41 -1.70 -4.13
C ASN A 24 -11.74 -0.93 -2.98
N TYR A 25 -12.58 -0.23 -2.20
CA TYR A 25 -12.15 0.55 -1.06
C TYR A 25 -12.18 -0.34 0.19
N ILE A 26 -11.00 -0.79 0.59
CA ILE A 26 -10.75 -1.60 1.79
C ILE A 26 -9.54 -0.95 2.47
N PRO A 27 -9.74 0.13 3.23
CA PRO A 27 -8.64 0.97 3.68
C PRO A 27 -7.69 0.19 4.58
N VAL A 28 -6.38 0.47 4.47
CA VAL A 28 -5.34 -0.12 5.33
C VAL A 28 -4.37 0.96 5.80
N CYS A 29 -3.90 0.82 7.03
CA CYS A 29 -2.93 1.74 7.61
C CYS A 29 -1.50 1.24 7.35
N GLY A 30 -0.69 2.07 6.69
CA GLY A 30 0.72 1.80 6.45
C GLY A 30 1.60 2.14 7.65
N SER A 31 2.78 1.50 7.74
CA SER A 31 3.80 1.77 8.76
C SER A 31 4.41 3.16 8.69
N ASN A 32 4.15 3.89 7.61
CA ASN A 32 4.47 5.29 7.43
C ASN A 32 3.39 6.24 7.97
N GLY A 33 2.28 5.72 8.50
CA GLY A 33 1.17 6.53 9.01
C GLY A 33 0.19 7.02 7.94
N ASP A 34 0.38 6.62 6.68
CA ASP A 34 -0.54 6.95 5.58
C ASP A 34 -1.63 5.88 5.41
N THR A 35 -2.84 6.33 5.12
CA THR A 35 -3.96 5.45 4.76
C THR A 35 -3.91 5.12 3.28
N TYR A 36 -4.00 3.84 2.95
CA TYR A 36 -4.10 3.36 1.58
C TYR A 36 -5.49 2.81 1.30
N GLN A 37 -6.05 3.10 0.14
CA GLN A 37 -7.39 2.63 -0.25
C GLN A 37 -7.54 1.10 -0.28
N ASN A 38 -6.43 0.36 -0.43
CA ASN A 38 -6.33 -1.07 -0.21
C ASN A 38 -4.87 -1.54 -0.15
N GLU A 39 -4.67 -2.81 0.21
CA GLU A 39 -3.36 -3.47 0.31
C GLU A 39 -2.55 -3.40 -1.00
N CYS A 40 -3.21 -3.48 -2.15
CA CYS A 40 -2.53 -3.38 -3.44
C CYS A 40 -1.93 -1.98 -3.64
N TYR A 41 -2.68 -0.91 -3.33
CA TYR A 41 -2.17 0.47 -3.40
C TYR A 41 -1.07 0.74 -2.37
N ARG A 42 -1.11 0.12 -1.18
CA ARG A 42 -0.02 0.19 -0.19
C ARG A 42 1.28 -0.40 -0.73
N ARG A 43 1.22 -1.57 -1.35
CA ARG A 43 2.40 -2.21 -1.96
C ARG A 43 2.90 -1.43 -3.18
N LEU A 44 1.99 -0.90 -3.99
CA LEU A 44 2.34 -0.01 -5.09
C LEU A 44 3.08 1.24 -4.60
N ALA A 45 2.59 1.86 -3.53
CA ALA A 45 3.28 2.98 -2.90
C ALA A 45 4.64 2.58 -2.34
N SER A 46 4.75 1.40 -1.73
CA SER A 46 6.03 0.85 -1.25
C SER A 46 7.05 0.73 -2.38
N CYS A 47 6.64 0.22 -3.54
CA CYS A 47 7.50 0.13 -4.72
C CYS A 47 7.84 1.51 -5.30
N LYS A 48 6.84 2.37 -5.53
CA LYS A 48 7.02 3.71 -6.12
C LYS A 48 7.90 4.62 -5.27
N GLN A 49 7.76 4.53 -3.95
CA GLN A 49 8.57 5.32 -3.01
C GLN A 49 9.91 4.65 -2.69
N GLN A 50 10.16 3.43 -3.19
CA GLN A 50 11.32 2.61 -2.84
C GLN A 50 11.52 2.50 -1.32
N ARG A 51 10.41 2.37 -0.59
CA ARG A 51 10.37 2.29 0.87
C ARG A 51 9.58 1.07 1.29
N SER A 52 10.07 0.33 2.27
CA SER A 52 9.31 -0.77 2.89
C SER A 52 8.18 -0.18 3.73
N ILE A 53 6.99 -0.14 3.16
CA ILE A 53 5.77 0.14 3.91
C ILE A 53 5.27 -1.23 4.34
N SER A 54 4.84 -1.38 5.59
CA SER A 54 4.18 -2.58 6.11
C SER A 54 2.75 -2.24 6.51
N ARG A 55 1.84 -3.21 6.51
CA ARG A 55 0.50 -3.01 7.05
C ARG A 55 0.59 -3.02 8.58
N VAL A 56 0.10 -1.96 9.23
CA VAL A 56 0.01 -1.86 10.69
C VAL A 56 -1.31 -2.45 11.18
N HIS A 57 -2.42 -1.97 10.62
CA HIS A 57 -3.77 -2.42 10.96
C HIS A 57 -4.72 -2.27 9.76
N ASP A 58 -5.84 -3.00 9.79
CA ASP A 58 -6.89 -2.95 8.79
C ASP A 58 -7.87 -1.80 9.10
N GLY A 59 -8.07 -0.91 8.13
CA GLY A 59 -8.78 0.36 8.32
C GLY A 59 -7.87 1.56 8.06
N PRO A 60 -8.42 2.78 8.04
CA PRO A 60 -7.63 3.98 7.86
C PRO A 60 -6.67 4.19 9.05
N CYS A 61 -5.49 4.77 8.78
CA CYS A 61 -4.73 5.42 9.83
C CYS A 61 -5.56 6.56 10.40
N SER A 62 -5.34 6.89 11.68
CA SER A 62 -5.94 8.03 12.37
C SER A 62 -5.46 9.37 11.80
N ALA A 63 -5.85 9.66 10.56
CA ALA A 63 -5.81 10.99 9.99
C ALA A 63 -7.08 11.70 10.43
N GLY A 64 -6.92 12.78 11.20
CA GLY A 64 -8.02 13.51 11.83
C GLY A 64 -9.20 13.74 10.88
N GLU A 65 -10.37 13.28 11.34
CA GLU A 65 -11.71 13.69 10.96
C GLU A 65 -11.92 14.11 9.49
N PHE A 66 -12.36 13.17 8.66
CA PHE A 66 -13.18 13.54 7.50
C PHE A 66 -14.44 12.67 7.45
N GLY A 67 -15.51 13.18 8.05
CA GLY A 67 -16.90 12.82 7.70
C GLY A 67 -17.47 11.57 8.36
N LEU A 68 -18.13 11.77 9.49
CA LEU A 68 -19.02 10.86 10.20
C LEU A 68 -19.93 9.99 9.29
N SER A 69 -19.85 8.67 9.47
CA SER A 69 -21.04 7.90 9.84
C SER A 69 -20.62 6.82 10.84
N GLU A 70 -20.81 7.14 12.11
CA GLU A 70 -21.00 6.16 13.18
C GLU A 70 -22.08 5.17 12.75
N SER A 71 -21.72 3.89 12.53
CA SER A 71 -22.54 2.66 12.35
C SER A 71 -21.76 1.72 11.40
N THR A 72 -20.78 0.93 11.82
CA THR A 72 -20.95 -0.25 12.67
C THR A 72 -19.60 -0.60 13.28
N LEU A 73 -19.61 -0.68 14.59
CA LEU A 73 -18.57 -1.28 15.43
C LEU A 73 -18.29 -2.71 14.92
N GLU A 74 -17.12 -2.99 14.35
CA GLU A 74 -16.51 -4.35 14.40
C GLU A 74 -15.07 -4.35 13.85
N TRP A 75 -14.14 -3.73 14.59
CA TRP A 75 -12.73 -4.17 14.58
C TRP A 75 -12.30 -4.66 15.97
N LYS A 76 -13.27 -5.00 16.81
CA LYS A 76 -13.03 -5.71 18.05
C LYS A 76 -13.89 -6.97 18.06
N GLU A 77 -13.16 -8.08 17.92
CA GLU A 77 -13.51 -9.44 18.32
C GLU A 77 -14.32 -10.29 17.35
N LYS A 78 -13.67 -11.33 16.81
CA LYS A 78 -13.96 -12.74 17.16
C LYS A 78 -12.93 -13.71 16.53
N PRO A 79 -12.80 -14.96 17.03
CA PRO A 79 -11.91 -15.37 18.11
C PRO A 79 -10.91 -16.45 17.65
N VAL A 80 -10.10 -17.00 18.56
CA VAL A 80 -9.47 -18.33 18.37
C VAL A 80 -10.51 -19.43 18.53
#